data_AF-A0A6A3JY38-F1
#
_entry.id   AF-A0A6A3JY38-F1
#
_cell.length_a   1.000
_cell.length_b   1.000
_cell.length_c   1.000
_cell.angle_alpha   90.00
_cell.angle_beta   90.00
_cell.angle_gamma   90.00
#
_symmetry.space_group_name_H-M   'P 1'
#
loop_
_entity.id
_entity.type
_entity.pdbx_description
1 polymer ?
#
loop_
_entity_poly.entity_id
_entity_poly.type
_entity_poly.pdbx_seq_one_letter_code
_entity_poly.pdbx_strand_id
1 'polypeptide(L)'
;MKKAAYCWGFPVMGTSLVNCITLDSQYEVQWRRVHFQDFHHWREDGHVPETAFKLRVDGASSAYGVNTPLEVWQSADDALVLAVTVDTLAEDRESSRRCRVAVAPSPTFDDGGLAAAVTSLSFELSQPALSQRLESWQLMQLMKERANVHHLLVNAGTAVHVLVLHVWKRGREQSQPMVTAAAPKGLGVSYFPEKAWYYPPVFPIKFLNSTEHRHHHATSDRLFRTGVEHLFDVERFLGEFLETFKPLRRCNLVDYDLRLVRACAVEKSVFMIYVMALAPSPPEPSRPGIHHLRVALFLSLELFTGAYHIIRVLKVPVKGDLRQLAQMLARRFLADLNARVPEEKMAMAWTNEAFLREESLQELHNPLYPFSISSSS
;
A
#
# COMPACT_ATOMS: atom_id res chain seq x y z
N MET A 1 -0.41 -29.28 -11.63
CA MET A 1 0.50 -28.44 -10.82
C MET A 1 0.14 -28.58 -9.35
N LYS A 2 1.12 -28.68 -8.45
CA LYS A 2 0.88 -28.77 -6.99
C LYS A 2 0.35 -27.41 -6.50
N LYS A 3 -0.85 -27.39 -5.90
CA LYS A 3 -1.30 -26.24 -5.10
C LYS A 3 -0.38 -26.14 -3.89
N ALA A 4 0.39 -25.07 -3.82
CA ALA A 4 1.20 -24.82 -2.65
C ALA A 4 0.48 -23.82 -1.75
N ALA A 5 0.35 -24.17 -0.47
CA ALA A 5 -0.27 -23.36 0.56
C ALA A 5 0.81 -22.93 1.55
N TYR A 6 0.84 -21.63 1.87
CA TYR A 6 1.86 -21.01 2.70
C TYR A 6 1.20 -20.30 3.88
N CYS A 7 1.67 -20.58 5.09
CA CYS A 7 1.21 -19.89 6.30
C CYS A 7 2.01 -18.60 6.46
N TRP A 8 1.33 -17.48 6.70
CA TRP A 8 1.98 -16.16 6.83
C TRP A 8 1.95 -15.60 8.24
N GLY A 9 0.97 -16.00 9.06
CA GLY A 9 0.92 -15.64 10.46
C GLY A 9 -0.49 -15.43 10.99
N PHE A 10 -0.57 -14.79 12.15
CA PHE A 10 -1.81 -14.53 12.87
C PHE A 10 -2.15 -13.03 12.84
N PRO A 11 -3.44 -12.65 12.68
CA PRO A 11 -3.92 -11.33 13.04
C PRO A 11 -3.71 -11.06 14.54
N VAL A 12 -3.81 -9.79 14.94
CA VAL A 12 -3.63 -9.35 16.35
C VAL A 12 -4.50 -10.16 17.33
N MET A 13 -5.71 -10.51 16.92
CA MET A 13 -6.64 -11.27 17.77
C MET A 13 -6.26 -12.75 17.95
N GLY A 14 -5.32 -13.29 17.16
CA GLY A 14 -4.85 -14.67 17.30
C GLY A 14 -5.88 -15.77 17.02
N THR A 15 -7.11 -15.43 16.63
CA THR A 15 -8.24 -16.36 16.42
C THR A 15 -8.28 -16.97 15.02
N SER A 16 -7.39 -16.56 14.13
CA SER A 16 -7.32 -17.07 12.76
C SER A 16 -5.88 -17.13 12.27
N LEU A 17 -5.61 -18.06 11.36
CA LEU A 17 -4.35 -18.19 10.65
C LEU A 17 -4.55 -17.68 9.22
N VAL A 18 -3.66 -16.78 8.79
CA VAL A 18 -3.63 -16.25 7.43
C VAL A 18 -2.71 -17.12 6.59
N ASN A 19 -3.28 -17.67 5.51
CA ASN A 19 -2.59 -18.51 4.56
C ASN A 19 -2.73 -17.94 3.15
N CYS A 20 -1.77 -18.22 2.27
CA CYS A 20 -1.87 -17.93 0.86
C CYS A 20 -1.79 -19.22 0.05
N ILE A 21 -2.65 -19.33 -0.96
CA ILE A 21 -2.64 -20.40 -1.96
C ILE A 21 -2.41 -19.77 -3.32
N THR A 22 -1.46 -20.31 -4.08
CA THR A 22 -1.27 -19.93 -5.49
C THR A 22 -2.19 -20.78 -6.36
N LEU A 23 -3.03 -20.13 -7.18
CA LEU A 23 -4.03 -20.73 -8.06
C LEU A 23 -3.79 -20.24 -9.49
N ASP A 24 -3.02 -20.96 -10.30
CA ASP A 24 -2.70 -20.64 -11.70
C ASP A 24 -2.24 -19.18 -11.91
N SER A 25 -3.18 -18.24 -12.16
CA SER A 25 -2.97 -16.80 -12.36
C SER A 25 -3.52 -15.91 -11.25
N GLN A 26 -3.82 -16.46 -10.07
CA GLN A 26 -4.39 -15.76 -8.94
C GLN A 26 -3.74 -16.21 -7.62
N TYR A 27 -3.75 -15.32 -6.64
CA TYR A 27 -3.53 -15.68 -5.25
C TYR A 27 -4.87 -15.75 -4.52
N GLU A 28 -5.09 -16.81 -3.75
CA GLU A 28 -6.19 -16.92 -2.78
C GLU A 28 -5.61 -16.85 -1.37
N VAL A 29 -5.85 -15.73 -0.70
CA VAL A 29 -5.52 -15.52 0.70
C VAL A 29 -6.70 -16.01 1.54
N GLN A 30 -6.43 -16.84 2.53
CA GLN A 30 -7.41 -17.50 3.37
C GLN A 30 -7.20 -17.14 4.83
N TRP A 31 -8.29 -16.80 5.52
CA TRP A 31 -8.31 -16.72 6.98
C TRP A 31 -8.98 -17.98 7.48
N ARG A 32 -8.22 -18.82 8.16
CA ARG A 32 -8.69 -20.08 8.73
C ARG A 32 -8.87 -19.93 10.22
N ARG A 33 -10.01 -20.34 10.76
CA ARG A 33 -10.27 -20.30 12.21
C ARG A 33 -9.33 -21.24 12.92
N VAL A 34 -8.81 -20.77 14.03
CA VAL A 34 -7.96 -21.57 14.89
C VAL A 34 -8.53 -21.50 16.30
N HIS A 35 -9.08 -22.62 16.76
CA HIS A 35 -9.43 -22.80 18.16
C HIS A 35 -8.28 -23.49 18.88
N PHE A 36 -8.03 -23.11 20.13
CA PHE A 36 -6.99 -23.73 20.94
C PHE A 36 -7.17 -25.26 21.06
N GLN A 37 -8.42 -25.74 21.06
CA GLN A 37 -8.78 -27.15 21.08
C GLN A 37 -8.41 -27.90 19.79
N ASP A 38 -8.33 -27.19 18.65
CA ASP A 38 -8.00 -27.78 17.35
C ASP A 38 -6.57 -28.31 17.33
N PHE A 39 -5.63 -27.68 18.06
CA PHE A 39 -4.22 -28.11 18.09
C PHE A 39 -3.98 -29.45 18.78
N HIS A 40 -4.80 -29.79 19.77
CA HIS A 40 -4.68 -31.08 20.45
C HIS A 40 -5.13 -32.24 19.55
N HIS A 41 -6.09 -32.01 18.66
CA HIS A 41 -6.68 -33.03 17.78
C HIS A 41 -6.07 -33.02 16.37
N TRP A 42 -5.34 -31.97 15.99
CA TRP A 42 -4.79 -31.82 14.64
C TRP A 42 -3.81 -32.94 14.27
N ARG A 43 -3.14 -33.52 15.27
CA ARG A 43 -2.23 -34.67 15.09
C ARG A 43 -2.93 -36.01 15.01
N GLU A 44 -4.17 -36.14 15.50
CA GLU A 44 -4.85 -37.43 15.64
C GLU A 44 -5.89 -37.66 14.54
N ASP A 45 -6.62 -36.62 14.09
CA ASP A 45 -7.76 -36.79 13.18
C ASP A 45 -7.61 -36.11 11.80
N GLY A 46 -6.52 -35.36 11.57
CA GLY A 46 -6.29 -34.66 10.29
C GLY A 46 -7.31 -33.55 9.98
N HIS A 47 -8.07 -33.08 10.97
CA HIS A 47 -9.09 -32.03 10.80
C HIS A 47 -8.44 -30.72 10.36
N VAL A 48 -8.68 -30.31 9.11
CA VAL A 48 -8.15 -29.06 8.56
C VAL A 48 -8.94 -27.87 9.14
N PRO A 49 -8.27 -26.82 9.64
CA PRO A 49 -8.92 -25.60 10.13
C PRO A 49 -9.95 -25.04 9.14
N GLU A 50 -11.15 -24.70 9.65
CA GLU A 50 -12.25 -24.18 8.83
C GLU A 50 -11.84 -22.86 8.16
N THR A 51 -12.05 -22.75 6.85
CA THR A 51 -11.79 -21.49 6.15
C THR A 51 -12.96 -20.53 6.34
N ALA A 52 -12.77 -19.51 7.18
CA ALA A 52 -13.78 -18.50 7.45
C ALA A 52 -13.89 -17.45 6.35
N PHE A 53 -12.78 -17.08 5.71
CA PHE A 53 -12.78 -16.05 4.68
C PHE A 53 -11.69 -16.28 3.64
N LYS A 54 -11.97 -15.79 2.42
CA LYS A 54 -11.09 -15.90 1.27
C LYS A 54 -11.05 -14.56 0.55
N LEU A 55 -9.87 -14.05 0.25
CA LEU A 55 -9.64 -12.91 -0.63
C LEU A 55 -8.86 -13.40 -1.85
N ARG A 56 -9.31 -13.04 -3.05
CA ARG A 56 -8.58 -13.38 -4.28
C ARG A 56 -8.10 -12.10 -4.90
N VAL A 57 -6.87 -12.14 -5.37
CA VAL A 57 -6.26 -11.08 -6.15
C VAL A 57 -5.55 -11.75 -7.32
N ASP A 58 -5.67 -11.15 -8.49
CA ASP A 58 -4.94 -11.59 -9.66
C ASP A 58 -3.44 -11.40 -9.41
N GLY A 59 -2.71 -12.51 -9.30
CA GLY A 59 -1.26 -12.49 -9.39
C GLY A 59 -0.95 -12.79 -10.83
N ALA A 60 -0.57 -11.80 -11.63
CA ALA A 60 -0.23 -12.07 -13.02
C ALA A 60 0.78 -13.23 -13.05
N SER A 61 0.32 -14.40 -13.49
CA SER A 61 1.23 -15.44 -13.94
C SER A 61 2.01 -14.75 -15.04
N SER A 62 3.25 -14.40 -14.71
CA SER A 62 4.10 -13.71 -15.64
C SER A 62 4.17 -14.57 -16.91
N ALA A 63 4.39 -13.99 -18.09
CA ALA A 63 4.51 -14.77 -19.34
C ALA A 63 5.59 -15.88 -19.24
N TYR A 64 6.43 -15.84 -18.19
CA TYR A 64 7.52 -16.73 -17.88
C TYR A 64 7.28 -17.61 -16.62
N GLY A 65 6.07 -17.62 -16.04
CA GLY A 65 5.74 -18.46 -14.88
C GLY A 65 6.38 -18.03 -13.55
N VAL A 66 6.76 -16.75 -13.44
CA VAL A 66 7.33 -16.18 -12.20
C VAL A 66 6.20 -15.66 -11.30
N ASN A 67 6.25 -16.01 -10.02
CA ASN A 67 5.31 -15.53 -9.01
C ASN A 67 5.48 -14.01 -8.76
N THR A 68 4.38 -13.28 -8.80
CA THR A 68 4.33 -11.86 -8.45
C THR A 68 4.43 -11.63 -6.93
N PRO A 69 5.09 -10.55 -6.48
CA PRO A 69 4.97 -10.10 -5.10
C PRO A 69 3.52 -9.84 -4.71
N LEU A 70 3.17 -10.32 -3.52
CA LEU A 70 1.88 -10.14 -2.89
C LEU A 70 2.10 -9.61 -1.48
N GLU A 71 1.41 -8.51 -1.20
CA GLU A 71 1.32 -7.93 0.13
C GLU A 71 -0.15 -7.90 0.56
N VAL A 72 -0.43 -8.36 1.77
CA VAL A 72 -1.78 -8.36 2.36
C VAL A 72 -1.78 -7.51 3.60
N TRP A 73 -2.74 -6.59 3.69
CA TRP A 73 -2.92 -5.74 4.85
C TRP A 73 -4.25 -6.00 5.55
N GLN A 74 -4.25 -5.82 6.87
CA GLN A 74 -5.44 -5.74 7.70
C GLN A 74 -5.43 -4.40 8.44
N SER A 75 -6.52 -3.64 8.37
CA SER A 75 -6.59 -2.31 8.98
C SER A 75 -6.46 -2.38 10.51
N ALA A 76 -5.97 -1.30 11.10
CA ALA A 76 -5.69 -1.21 12.55
C ALA A 76 -6.95 -1.32 13.44
N ASP A 77 -8.11 -1.01 12.88
CA ASP A 77 -9.44 -1.14 13.49
C ASP A 77 -10.12 -2.48 13.12
N ASP A 78 -9.38 -3.37 12.47
CA ASP A 78 -9.83 -4.65 11.92
C ASP A 78 -10.98 -4.54 10.94
N ALA A 79 -11.34 -3.35 10.43
CA ALA A 79 -12.51 -3.12 9.57
C ALA A 79 -12.42 -3.72 8.16
N LEU A 80 -11.22 -3.73 7.57
CA LEU A 80 -11.00 -4.20 6.22
C LEU A 80 -9.71 -4.99 6.08
N VAL A 81 -9.67 -5.78 5.02
CA VAL A 81 -8.49 -6.48 4.54
C VAL A 81 -8.28 -6.15 3.07
N LEU A 82 -7.02 -6.05 2.65
CA LEU A 82 -6.66 -5.81 1.26
C LEU A 82 -5.48 -6.67 0.83
N ALA A 83 -5.43 -7.00 -0.45
CA ALA A 83 -4.36 -7.75 -1.07
C ALA A 83 -3.86 -6.98 -2.29
N VAL A 84 -2.56 -6.70 -2.33
CA VAL A 84 -1.89 -5.91 -3.36
C VAL A 84 -0.89 -6.79 -4.09
N THR A 85 -1.00 -6.84 -5.41
CA THR A 85 0.02 -7.43 -6.28
C THR A 85 0.58 -6.36 -7.21
N VAL A 86 1.89 -6.36 -7.39
CA VAL A 86 2.58 -5.45 -8.29
C VAL A 86 3.36 -6.25 -9.32
N ASP A 87 3.10 -6.01 -10.61
CA ASP A 87 3.85 -6.65 -11.69
C ASP A 87 5.30 -6.13 -11.67
N THR A 88 6.26 -7.05 -11.51
CA THR A 88 7.70 -6.74 -11.41
C THR A 88 8.45 -6.88 -12.72
N LEU A 89 7.85 -7.50 -13.74
CA LEU A 89 8.46 -7.64 -15.05
C LEU A 89 8.34 -6.33 -15.83
N ALA A 90 9.43 -5.56 -15.84
CA ALA A 90 9.72 -4.65 -16.92
C ALA A 90 10.59 -5.44 -17.91
N GLU A 91 10.05 -5.81 -19.07
CA GLU A 91 10.95 -6.02 -20.21
C GLU A 91 11.52 -4.64 -20.60
N ASP A 92 12.67 -4.60 -21.28
CA ASP A 92 13.36 -3.38 -21.78
C ASP A 92 12.53 -2.52 -22.76
N ARG A 93 11.23 -2.77 -22.88
CA ARG A 93 10.27 -1.98 -23.66
C ARG A 93 9.38 -1.19 -22.71
N GLU A 94 8.78 -0.12 -23.21
CA GLU A 94 7.79 0.70 -22.48
C GLU A 94 6.54 -0.14 -22.13
N SER A 95 6.66 -1.08 -21.19
CA SER A 95 5.55 -1.89 -20.70
C SER A 95 4.91 -1.18 -19.51
N SER A 96 3.59 -0.97 -19.59
CA SER A 96 2.79 -0.51 -18.46
C SER A 96 2.97 -1.48 -17.28
N ARG A 97 3.22 -0.94 -16.08
CA ARG A 97 3.25 -1.75 -14.86
C ARG A 97 1.83 -1.83 -14.31
N ARG A 98 1.42 -2.99 -13.80
CA ARG A 98 0.06 -3.16 -13.26
C ARG A 98 0.10 -3.37 -11.76
N CYS A 99 -0.78 -2.66 -11.07
CA CYS A 99 -1.05 -2.77 -9.64
C CYS A 99 -2.47 -3.32 -9.47
N ARG A 100 -2.63 -4.44 -8.78
CA ARG A 100 -3.98 -4.96 -8.52
C ARG A 100 -4.22 -4.98 -7.02
N VAL A 101 -5.37 -4.48 -6.61
CA VAL A 101 -5.74 -4.30 -5.22
C VAL A 101 -7.11 -4.93 -4.99
N ALA A 102 -7.17 -6.08 -4.36
CA ALA A 102 -8.44 -6.64 -3.90
C ALA A 102 -8.73 -6.14 -2.50
N VAL A 103 -9.96 -5.70 -2.23
CA VAL A 103 -10.37 -5.22 -0.91
C VAL A 103 -11.69 -5.85 -0.48
N ALA A 104 -11.77 -6.18 0.81
CA ALA A 104 -12.99 -6.69 1.41
C ALA A 104 -13.13 -6.20 2.87
N PRO A 105 -14.34 -6.21 3.43
CA PRO A 105 -14.53 -6.18 4.87
C PRO A 105 -13.75 -7.34 5.53
N SER A 106 -13.18 -7.08 6.69
CA SER A 106 -12.43 -8.09 7.44
C SER A 106 -13.35 -9.21 7.97
N PRO A 107 -12.86 -10.46 8.09
CA PRO A 107 -13.65 -11.58 8.59
C PRO A 107 -14.13 -11.45 10.04
N THR A 108 -13.55 -10.56 10.84
CA THR A 108 -14.02 -10.29 12.22
C THR A 108 -15.41 -9.68 12.27
N PHE A 109 -15.92 -9.16 11.14
CA PHE A 109 -17.21 -8.48 11.06
C PHE A 109 -18.39 -9.35 10.63
N ASP A 110 -18.13 -10.60 10.22
CA ASP A 110 -19.14 -11.53 9.73
C ASP A 110 -19.21 -12.75 10.68
N ASP A 111 -20.32 -12.85 11.43
CA ASP A 111 -20.63 -13.95 12.35
C ASP A 111 -20.70 -15.28 11.59
N GLY A 112 -19.57 -15.95 11.42
CA GLY A 112 -19.58 -17.35 10.95
C GLY A 112 -19.27 -17.57 9.47
N GLY A 113 -19.56 -16.61 8.58
CA GLY A 113 -19.69 -16.88 7.14
C GLY A 113 -18.61 -16.26 6.23
N LEU A 114 -18.33 -16.95 5.12
CA LEU A 114 -17.56 -16.45 3.97
C LEU A 114 -18.11 -15.07 3.56
N ALA A 115 -17.28 -14.02 3.58
CA ALA A 115 -17.71 -12.68 3.20
C ALA A 115 -18.39 -12.70 1.81
N ALA A 116 -19.66 -12.27 1.77
CA ALA A 116 -20.49 -12.39 0.57
C ALA A 116 -20.14 -11.36 -0.52
N ALA A 117 -19.38 -10.32 -0.20
CA ALA A 117 -18.99 -9.27 -1.13
C ALA A 117 -17.49 -8.96 -1.02
N VAL A 118 -16.78 -9.18 -2.12
CA VAL A 118 -15.38 -8.74 -2.31
C VAL A 118 -15.40 -7.71 -3.43
N THR A 119 -14.74 -6.57 -3.25
CA THR A 119 -14.56 -5.63 -4.35
C THR A 119 -13.11 -5.68 -4.77
N SER A 120 -12.89 -6.19 -5.98
CA SER A 120 -11.58 -6.12 -6.59
C SER A 120 -11.44 -4.79 -7.32
N LEU A 121 -10.30 -4.16 -7.12
CA LEU A 121 -9.96 -2.87 -7.71
C LEU A 121 -8.62 -3.04 -8.41
N SER A 122 -8.61 -3.02 -9.74
CA SER A 122 -7.37 -3.14 -10.49
C SER A 122 -6.97 -1.79 -11.09
N PHE A 123 -5.70 -1.46 -10.96
CA PHE A 123 -5.11 -0.23 -11.46
C PHE A 123 -4.02 -0.57 -12.46
N GLU A 124 -4.12 -0.01 -13.65
CA GLU A 124 -3.01 -0.05 -14.58
C GLU A 124 -2.30 1.31 -14.57
N LEU A 125 -1.06 1.28 -14.08
CA LEU A 125 -0.19 2.44 -13.94
C LEU A 125 0.88 2.36 -15.01
N SER A 126 0.68 3.10 -16.10
CA SER A 126 1.73 3.21 -17.12
C SER A 126 2.88 3.99 -16.52
N GLN A 127 4.03 3.35 -16.40
CA GLN A 127 5.19 3.89 -15.70
C GLN A 127 6.43 3.83 -16.61
N PRO A 128 7.26 4.89 -16.68
CA PRO A 128 8.53 4.84 -17.42
C PRO A 128 9.45 3.73 -16.90
N ALA A 129 10.11 2.99 -17.79
CA ALA A 129 10.97 1.86 -17.42
C ALA A 129 12.05 2.22 -16.36
N LEU A 130 12.57 3.44 -16.42
CA LEU A 130 13.64 3.94 -15.55
C LEU A 130 13.14 4.51 -14.20
N SER A 131 11.83 4.65 -13.99
CA SER A 131 11.30 5.24 -12.76
C SER A 131 11.20 4.23 -11.61
N GLN A 132 11.24 4.75 -10.37
CA GLN A 132 11.28 3.96 -9.12
C GLN A 132 10.17 2.92 -9.07
N ARG A 133 10.45 1.72 -8.56
CA ARG A 133 9.44 0.64 -8.50
C ARG A 133 8.16 1.08 -7.80
N LEU A 134 7.03 0.59 -8.32
CA LEU A 134 5.74 0.76 -7.69
C LEU A 134 5.74 0.04 -6.34
N GLU A 135 5.35 0.74 -5.28
CA GLU A 135 5.35 0.23 -3.90
C GLU A 135 4.04 0.63 -3.21
N SER A 136 3.35 -0.34 -2.60
CA SER A 136 2.36 -0.05 -1.56
C SER A 136 3.11 0.40 -0.31
N TRP A 137 2.62 1.48 0.30
CA TRP A 137 3.37 2.16 1.35
C TRP A 137 2.74 2.01 2.72
N GLN A 138 1.48 2.39 2.88
CA GLN A 138 0.81 2.29 4.17
C GLN A 138 -0.71 2.31 4.04
N LEU A 139 -1.38 1.40 4.75
CA LEU A 139 -2.82 1.44 5.01
C LEU A 139 -3.09 2.16 6.34
N MET A 140 -4.01 3.12 6.33
CA MET A 140 -4.34 3.91 7.52
C MET A 140 -5.73 4.54 7.52
N GLN A 141 -6.11 5.09 8.67
CA GLN A 141 -7.33 5.87 8.85
C GLN A 141 -6.98 7.30 9.27
N LEU A 142 -6.94 8.21 8.29
CA LEU A 142 -6.62 9.63 8.52
C LEU A 142 -7.76 10.39 9.22
N MET A 143 -9.00 9.91 9.10
CA MET A 143 -10.20 10.54 9.65
C MET A 143 -10.82 9.63 10.70
N LYS A 144 -10.29 9.67 11.94
CA LYS A 144 -10.83 8.86 13.05
C LYS A 144 -12.31 9.11 13.34
N GLU A 145 -12.80 10.33 13.08
CA GLU A 145 -14.22 10.69 13.18
C GLU A 145 -15.11 9.93 12.17
N ARG A 146 -14.50 9.39 11.11
CA ARG A 146 -15.17 8.55 10.11
C ARG A 146 -14.59 7.14 10.15
N ALA A 147 -15.10 6.34 11.08
CA ALA A 147 -14.72 4.95 11.31
C ALA A 147 -14.77 4.03 10.05
N ASN A 148 -15.40 4.49 8.97
CA ASN A 148 -15.66 3.72 7.77
C ASN A 148 -14.77 4.11 6.57
N VAL A 149 -13.81 5.02 6.74
CA VAL A 149 -12.95 5.52 5.65
C VAL A 149 -11.49 5.21 5.92
N HIS A 150 -10.87 4.50 4.99
CA HIS A 150 -9.47 4.08 5.05
C HIS A 150 -8.72 4.58 3.81
N HIS A 151 -7.42 4.75 3.95
CA HIS A 151 -6.55 5.35 2.95
C HIS A 151 -5.35 4.42 2.73
N LEU A 152 -5.13 4.00 1.49
CA LEU A 152 -3.94 3.27 1.09
C LEU A 152 -3.05 4.19 0.26
N LEU A 153 -1.82 4.42 0.75
CA LEU A 153 -0.79 5.15 0.01
C LEU A 153 -0.06 4.20 -0.95
N VAL A 154 0.08 4.61 -2.20
CA VAL A 154 0.77 3.85 -3.25
C VAL A 154 1.72 4.76 -3.99
N ASN A 155 3.00 4.41 -4.03
CA ASN A 155 4.02 5.14 -4.77
C ASN A 155 4.19 4.54 -6.16
N ALA A 156 3.88 5.31 -7.21
CA ALA A 156 4.08 4.96 -8.61
C ALA A 156 5.40 5.51 -9.20
N GLY A 157 6.33 5.93 -8.34
CA GLY A 157 7.65 6.48 -8.69
C GLY A 157 7.61 7.95 -9.09
N THR A 158 6.74 8.33 -10.02
CA THR A 158 6.56 9.73 -10.46
C THR A 158 5.40 10.43 -9.75
N ALA A 159 4.54 9.66 -9.09
CA ALA A 159 3.45 10.19 -8.30
C ALA A 159 3.14 9.28 -7.11
N VAL A 160 2.51 9.86 -6.09
CA VAL A 160 1.93 9.13 -4.97
C VAL A 160 0.42 9.17 -5.10
N HIS A 161 -0.21 8.01 -5.11
CA HIS A 161 -1.66 7.86 -5.12
C HIS A 161 -2.16 7.63 -3.70
N VAL A 162 -3.31 8.21 -3.39
CA VAL A 162 -4.09 7.89 -2.20
C VAL A 162 -5.35 7.19 -2.68
N LEU A 163 -5.58 5.97 -2.21
CA LEU A 163 -6.78 5.21 -2.51
C LEU A 163 -7.73 5.32 -1.32
N VAL A 164 -8.97 5.76 -1.56
CA VAL A 164 -9.96 6.01 -0.49
C VAL A 164 -10.98 4.86 -0.46
N LEU A 165 -10.89 4.06 0.59
CA LEU A 165 -11.65 2.83 0.75
C LEU A 165 -12.80 3.07 1.73
N HIS A 166 -14.04 2.83 1.30
CA HIS A 166 -15.21 3.02 2.16
C HIS A 166 -15.93 1.70 2.50
N VAL A 167 -16.13 1.46 3.80
CA VAL A 167 -16.84 0.27 4.32
C VAL A 167 -18.21 0.67 4.91
N TRP A 168 -19.33 0.16 4.37
CA TRP A 168 -20.68 0.51 4.85
C TRP A 168 -21.54 -0.70 5.22
N LYS A 169 -22.48 -0.51 6.16
CA LYS A 169 -23.56 -1.48 6.46
C LYS A 169 -24.87 -1.10 5.74
N ARG A 170 -25.51 -2.08 5.11
CA ARG A 170 -26.72 -2.07 4.27
C ARG A 170 -28.02 -1.69 4.99
N GLY A 171 -28.04 -1.66 6.32
CA GLY A 171 -29.23 -1.28 7.11
C GLY A 171 -29.43 0.22 7.40
N ARG A 172 -28.51 1.10 6.98
CA ARG A 172 -28.73 2.56 7.05
C ARG A 172 -29.32 3.07 5.73
N GLU A 173 -30.55 2.66 5.44
CA GLU A 173 -31.40 3.34 4.47
C GLU A 173 -31.94 4.64 5.11
N GLN A 174 -31.13 5.70 5.09
CA GLN A 174 -31.63 7.07 5.07
C GLN A 174 -30.59 7.90 4.30
N SER A 175 -31.03 8.42 3.15
CA SER A 175 -30.30 9.17 2.11
C SER A 175 -29.19 8.41 1.35
N GLN A 176 -29.59 7.80 0.23
CA GLN A 176 -28.72 7.72 -0.95
C GLN A 176 -28.12 9.11 -1.28
N PRO A 177 -26.94 9.14 -1.92
CA PRO A 177 -26.85 9.85 -3.17
C PRO A 177 -26.44 8.91 -4.30
N MET A 178 -27.23 8.97 -5.38
CA MET A 178 -26.82 8.53 -6.70
C MET A 178 -25.46 9.14 -7.02
N VAL A 179 -24.48 8.30 -7.34
CA VAL A 179 -23.10 8.70 -7.68
C VAL A 179 -23.02 9.43 -9.03
N THR A 180 -24.14 9.78 -9.68
CA THR A 180 -24.13 10.36 -11.03
C THR A 180 -25.06 11.54 -11.29
N ALA A 181 -25.76 12.13 -10.31
CA ALA A 181 -26.61 13.30 -10.61
C ALA A 181 -26.72 14.40 -9.54
N ALA A 182 -26.16 14.23 -8.34
CA ALA A 182 -26.17 15.30 -7.34
C ALA A 182 -25.01 15.11 -6.37
N ALA A 183 -23.86 15.75 -6.63
CA ALA A 183 -22.92 16.04 -5.56
C ALA A 183 -23.66 16.90 -4.51
N PRO A 184 -23.80 16.45 -3.25
CA PRO A 184 -24.53 17.19 -2.25
C PRO A 184 -23.76 18.46 -1.92
N LYS A 185 -24.30 19.63 -2.29
CA LYS A 185 -23.85 20.90 -1.75
C LYS A 185 -24.18 20.91 -0.25
N GLY A 186 -23.18 20.65 0.58
CA GLY A 186 -23.27 20.79 2.03
C GLY A 186 -23.74 19.51 2.74
N LEU A 187 -22.82 18.54 2.90
CA LEU A 187 -22.78 17.61 4.05
C LEU A 187 -21.51 16.76 3.95
N GLY A 188 -20.37 17.41 4.22
CA GLY A 188 -19.20 16.77 4.80
C GLY A 188 -18.42 15.73 3.99
N VAL A 189 -18.93 15.08 2.96
CA VAL A 189 -18.07 14.44 1.95
C VAL A 189 -17.58 15.55 1.04
N SER A 190 -16.74 16.42 1.60
CA SER A 190 -15.85 17.23 0.81
C SER A 190 -15.01 16.25 0.01
N TYR A 191 -15.41 16.03 -1.25
CA TYR A 191 -14.44 16.18 -2.33
C TYR A 191 -13.51 17.29 -1.86
N PHE A 192 -12.27 16.90 -1.57
CA PHE A 192 -11.22 17.76 -1.07
C PHE A 192 -11.29 19.10 -1.79
N PRO A 193 -10.96 20.23 -1.13
CA PRO A 193 -11.25 21.59 -1.60
C PRO A 193 -11.12 21.70 -3.12
N GLU A 194 -11.99 22.44 -3.81
CA GLU A 194 -12.04 22.59 -5.29
C GLU A 194 -10.69 22.90 -5.99
N LYS A 195 -9.61 23.09 -5.23
CA LYS A 195 -8.19 23.02 -5.61
C LYS A 195 -7.46 21.80 -5.04
N ALA A 196 -8.02 20.60 -5.15
CA ALA A 196 -7.24 19.40 -4.97
C ALA A 196 -6.11 19.43 -6.01
N TRP A 197 -4.94 18.95 -5.64
CA TRP A 197 -3.69 19.00 -6.39
C TRP A 197 -3.66 18.11 -7.63
N TYR A 198 -4.78 18.06 -8.34
CA TYR A 198 -4.91 17.43 -9.62
C TYR A 198 -4.05 18.20 -10.62
N TYR A 199 -2.82 17.74 -10.77
CA TYR A 199 -2.25 17.74 -12.09
C TYR A 199 -2.84 16.52 -12.79
N PRO A 200 -3.38 16.67 -14.02
CA PRO A 200 -3.71 15.50 -14.82
C PRO A 200 -2.44 14.65 -14.84
N PRO A 201 -2.52 13.38 -14.41
CA PRO A 201 -1.31 12.57 -14.31
C PRO A 201 -0.67 12.55 -15.70
N VAL A 202 0.63 12.87 -15.75
CA VAL A 202 1.39 12.89 -17.02
C VAL A 202 1.27 11.54 -17.73
N PHE A 203 1.02 10.48 -16.95
CA PHE A 203 0.72 9.14 -17.42
C PHE A 203 -0.74 8.77 -17.13
N PRO A 204 -1.54 8.37 -18.14
CA PRO A 204 -2.93 8.01 -17.92
C PRO A 204 -3.03 6.78 -17.02
N ILE A 205 -3.64 6.95 -15.84
CA ILE A 205 -4.02 5.84 -14.97
C ILE A 205 -5.30 5.24 -15.54
N LYS A 206 -5.26 3.97 -15.94
CA LYS A 206 -6.46 3.26 -16.35
C LYS A 206 -7.01 2.52 -15.14
N PHE A 207 -8.16 2.98 -14.68
CA PHE A 207 -8.93 2.34 -13.62
C PHE A 207 -9.79 1.23 -14.22
N LEU A 208 -9.56 0.00 -13.80
CA LEU A 208 -10.39 -1.15 -14.14
C LEU A 208 -11.02 -1.65 -12.85
N ASN A 209 -12.23 -1.16 -12.58
CA ASN A 209 -13.01 -1.57 -11.42
C ASN A 209 -13.82 -2.81 -11.79
N SER A 210 -13.60 -3.92 -11.08
CA SER A 210 -14.36 -5.15 -11.27
C SER A 210 -14.85 -5.65 -9.91
N THR A 211 -16.14 -5.46 -9.63
CA THR A 211 -16.73 -6.00 -8.40
C THR A 211 -17.01 -7.49 -8.59
N GLU A 212 -16.32 -8.34 -7.83
CA GLU A 212 -16.57 -9.79 -7.84
C GLU A 212 -17.51 -10.18 -6.70
N HIS A 213 -18.78 -10.44 -7.03
CA HIS A 213 -19.69 -11.04 -6.07
C HIS A 213 -19.46 -12.55 -6.00
N ARG A 214 -19.09 -13.06 -4.83
CA ARG A 214 -18.91 -14.50 -4.64
C ARG A 214 -20.23 -15.17 -4.34
N HIS A 215 -20.49 -16.27 -5.03
CA HIS A 215 -21.68 -17.08 -4.85
C HIS A 215 -21.63 -17.86 -3.54
N HIS A 216 -22.11 -17.26 -2.45
CA HIS A 216 -22.71 -18.01 -1.35
C HIS A 216 -23.86 -17.24 -0.72
N HIS A 217 -24.92 -17.97 -0.37
CA HIS A 217 -26.26 -17.54 0.07
C HIS A 217 -26.32 -16.82 1.43
N ALA A 218 -25.28 -16.10 1.84
CA ALA A 218 -25.36 -15.25 3.02
C ALA A 218 -25.79 -13.84 2.58
N THR A 219 -26.94 -13.38 3.05
CA THR A 219 -27.34 -11.98 3.03
C THR A 219 -26.34 -11.17 3.86
N SER A 220 -25.20 -10.81 3.28
CA SER A 220 -24.35 -9.79 3.90
C SER A 220 -25.09 -8.47 3.80
N ASP A 221 -25.47 -7.95 4.95
CA ASP A 221 -25.99 -6.61 5.13
C ASP A 221 -24.88 -5.56 5.06
N ARG A 222 -23.83 -5.76 4.25
CA ARG A 222 -22.75 -4.78 4.09
C ARG A 222 -22.33 -4.64 2.64
N LEU A 223 -22.17 -3.39 2.23
CA LEU A 223 -21.90 -3.01 0.85
C LEU A 223 -20.61 -2.20 0.87
N PHE A 224 -19.62 -2.66 0.12
CA PHE A 224 -18.32 -2.01 0.06
C PHE A 224 -18.25 -1.18 -1.23
N ARG A 225 -17.81 0.08 -1.10
CA ARG A 225 -17.57 0.96 -2.24
C ARG A 225 -16.15 1.51 -2.15
N THR A 226 -15.39 1.34 -3.22
CA THR A 226 -14.07 1.94 -3.35
C THR A 226 -14.15 3.21 -4.18
N GLY A 227 -13.51 4.27 -3.70
CA GLY A 227 -13.18 5.44 -4.48
C GLY A 227 -11.67 5.52 -4.67
N VAL A 228 -11.25 6.25 -5.69
CA VAL A 228 -9.85 6.65 -5.83
C VAL A 228 -9.85 8.15 -5.81
N GLU A 229 -9.24 8.73 -4.78
CA GLU A 229 -9.20 10.17 -4.64
C GLU A 229 -7.81 10.55 -4.14
N HIS A 230 -7.14 11.43 -4.89
CA HIS A 230 -5.86 12.08 -4.65
C HIS A 230 -4.61 11.47 -5.30
N LEU A 231 -3.92 12.36 -6.01
CA LEU A 231 -2.65 12.20 -6.69
C LEU A 231 -1.72 13.31 -6.17
N PHE A 232 -0.50 12.96 -5.79
CA PHE A 232 0.58 13.89 -5.54
C PHE A 232 1.64 13.70 -6.63
N ASP A 233 1.82 14.70 -7.49
CA ASP A 233 2.82 14.70 -8.56
C ASP A 233 4.20 15.05 -7.99
N VAL A 234 5.09 14.04 -7.97
CA VAL A 234 6.41 14.16 -7.36
C VAL A 234 7.32 15.04 -8.20
N GLU A 235 7.33 14.84 -9.50
CA GLU A 235 8.25 15.56 -10.40
C GLU A 235 7.91 17.04 -10.46
N ARG A 236 6.62 17.38 -10.50
CA ARG A 236 6.19 18.77 -10.45
C ARG A 236 6.56 19.43 -9.13
N PHE A 237 6.33 18.77 -8.00
CA PHE A 237 6.75 19.28 -6.70
C PHE A 237 8.27 19.54 -6.66
N LEU A 238 9.08 18.59 -7.13
CA LEU A 238 10.53 18.75 -7.17
C LEU A 238 10.97 19.88 -8.11
N GLY A 239 10.31 20.04 -9.26
CA GLY A 239 10.52 21.17 -10.17
C GLY A 239 10.26 22.51 -9.50
N GLU A 240 9.08 22.68 -8.90
CA GLU A 240 8.70 23.91 -8.17
C GLU A 240 9.66 24.18 -6.99
N PHE A 241 10.09 23.14 -6.27
CA PHE A 241 11.08 23.26 -5.20
C PHE A 241 12.45 23.74 -5.71
N LEU A 242 12.96 23.17 -6.80
CA LEU A 242 14.25 23.57 -7.37
C LEU A 242 14.23 25.02 -7.87
N GLU A 243 13.12 25.47 -8.46
CA GLU A 243 12.97 26.87 -8.92
C GLU A 243 12.91 27.88 -7.75
N THR A 244 12.27 27.49 -6.66
CA THR A 244 12.03 28.37 -5.50
C THR A 244 13.20 28.38 -4.50
N PHE A 245 13.86 27.25 -4.29
CA PHE A 245 14.94 27.11 -3.31
C PHE A 245 16.26 27.66 -3.87
N LYS A 246 16.57 28.93 -3.51
CA LYS A 246 17.71 29.71 -4.05
C LYS A 246 19.03 28.93 -4.20
N PRO A 247 19.48 28.10 -3.23
CA PRO A 247 20.74 27.36 -3.37
C PRO A 247 20.78 26.33 -4.52
N LEU A 248 19.63 25.85 -5.01
CA LEU A 248 19.52 24.79 -6.01
C LEU A 248 18.92 25.26 -7.35
N ARG A 249 18.58 26.55 -7.48
CA ARG A 249 17.94 27.11 -8.68
C ARG A 249 18.73 26.92 -9.98
N ARG A 250 20.05 26.74 -9.90
CA ARG A 250 20.93 26.48 -11.04
C ARG A 250 21.22 24.99 -11.22
N CYS A 251 20.37 24.11 -10.71
CA CYS A 251 20.54 22.69 -10.81
C CYS A 251 19.33 22.05 -11.50
N ASN A 252 19.60 21.07 -12.35
CA ASN A 252 18.60 20.21 -12.97
C ASN A 252 18.53 18.88 -12.22
N LEU A 253 17.32 18.34 -12.07
CA LEU A 253 17.09 17.01 -11.53
C LEU A 253 17.57 15.96 -12.54
N VAL A 254 18.42 15.04 -12.10
CA VAL A 254 18.93 13.92 -12.92
C VAL A 254 18.23 12.62 -12.53
N ASP A 255 18.12 12.38 -11.22
CA ASP A 255 17.51 11.17 -10.65
C ASP A 255 17.05 11.46 -9.22
N TYR A 256 16.11 10.67 -8.71
CA TYR A 256 15.68 10.74 -7.32
C TYR A 256 15.15 9.40 -6.80
N ASP A 257 15.20 9.23 -5.48
CA ASP A 257 14.53 8.14 -4.78
C ASP A 257 13.66 8.75 -3.69
N LEU A 258 12.38 8.41 -3.75
CA LEU A 258 11.35 8.86 -2.84
C LEU A 258 11.04 7.73 -1.85
N ARG A 259 11.04 8.05 -0.57
CA ARG A 259 10.67 7.11 0.49
C ARG A 259 9.60 7.70 1.39
N LEU A 260 8.55 6.91 1.63
CA LEU A 260 7.72 7.09 2.80
C LEU A 260 8.57 6.81 4.04
N VAL A 261 8.53 7.73 5.01
CA VAL A 261 9.14 7.52 6.31
C VAL A 261 8.07 7.05 7.28
N ARG A 262 6.96 7.80 7.36
CA ARG A 262 5.80 7.48 8.20
C ARG A 262 4.63 8.34 7.78
N ALA A 263 3.43 7.79 7.74
CA ALA A 263 2.22 8.60 7.76
C ALA A 263 1.64 8.66 9.17
N CYS A 264 1.06 9.80 9.54
CA CYS A 264 0.51 10.10 10.85
C CYS A 264 -0.95 10.53 10.73
N ALA A 265 -1.85 9.77 11.36
CA ALA A 265 -3.28 10.09 11.38
C ALA A 265 -3.60 11.28 12.28
N VAL A 266 -2.87 11.47 13.38
CA VAL A 266 -3.06 12.61 14.30
C VAL A 266 -2.75 13.93 13.62
N GLU A 267 -1.60 14.04 12.95
CA GLU A 267 -1.18 15.24 12.22
C GLU A 267 -1.76 15.31 10.81
N LYS A 268 -2.51 14.29 10.38
CA LYS A 268 -3.09 14.16 9.03
C LYS A 268 -2.04 14.36 7.92
N SER A 269 -0.82 13.91 8.19
CA SER A 269 0.36 14.25 7.41
C SER A 269 1.20 13.02 7.08
N VAL A 270 1.91 13.09 5.95
CA VAL A 270 2.85 12.08 5.49
C VAL A 270 4.26 12.65 5.53
N PHE A 271 5.13 11.99 6.27
CA PHE A 271 6.55 12.31 6.31
C PHE A 271 7.28 11.53 5.22
N MET A 272 7.96 12.26 4.35
CA MET A 272 8.67 11.71 3.21
C MET A 272 10.09 12.26 3.14
N ILE A 273 10.94 11.51 2.45
CA ILE A 273 12.28 11.96 2.08
C ILE A 273 12.49 11.76 0.58
N TYR A 274 13.06 12.78 -0.06
CA TYR A 274 13.64 12.69 -1.40
C TYR A 274 15.15 12.72 -1.29
N VAL A 275 15.83 11.78 -1.92
CA VAL A 275 17.26 11.91 -2.21
C VAL A 275 17.42 12.16 -3.70
N MET A 276 17.91 13.33 -4.06
CA MET A 276 18.02 13.80 -5.43
C MET A 276 19.49 13.79 -5.88
N ALA A 277 19.72 13.36 -7.12
CA ALA A 277 20.94 13.63 -7.86
C ALA A 277 20.69 14.83 -8.79
N LEU A 278 21.57 15.83 -8.70
CA LEU A 278 21.43 17.10 -9.38
C LEU A 278 22.66 17.39 -10.23
N ALA A 279 22.45 18.00 -11.40
CA ALA A 279 23.50 18.50 -12.29
C ALA A 279 23.42 20.03 -12.42
N PRO A 280 24.55 20.75 -12.50
CA PRO A 280 24.53 22.20 -12.70
C PRO A 280 23.95 22.59 -14.08
N SER A 281 23.33 23.78 -14.13
CA SER A 281 22.72 24.39 -15.32
C SER A 281 23.22 25.84 -15.48
N PRO A 282 23.85 26.22 -16.61
CA PRO A 282 24.13 25.40 -17.81
C PRO A 282 25.24 24.35 -17.57
N PRO A 283 25.30 23.29 -18.38
CA PRO A 283 26.36 22.28 -18.28
C PRO A 283 27.73 22.93 -18.54
N GLU A 284 28.65 22.86 -17.57
CA GLU A 284 29.99 23.43 -17.72
C GLU A 284 30.79 22.62 -18.78
N PRO A 285 31.32 23.26 -19.84
CA PRO A 285 31.79 22.54 -21.04
C PRO A 285 33.17 21.86 -20.97
N SER A 286 33.86 21.75 -19.82
CA SER A 286 35.28 21.34 -19.86
C SER A 286 35.93 20.86 -18.56
N ARG A 287 35.26 20.06 -17.72
CA ARG A 287 35.95 19.30 -16.65
C ARG A 287 35.60 17.81 -16.65
N PRO A 288 36.60 16.91 -16.70
CA PRO A 288 36.37 15.49 -16.46
C PRO A 288 35.94 15.32 -15.00
N GLY A 289 34.67 14.95 -14.80
CA GLY A 289 34.03 14.84 -13.49
C GLY A 289 32.93 15.88 -13.32
N ILE A 290 31.77 15.64 -13.93
CA ILE A 290 30.54 16.40 -13.69
C ILE A 290 30.32 16.41 -12.16
N HIS A 291 30.37 17.59 -11.54
CA HIS A 291 30.15 17.72 -10.10
C HIS A 291 28.67 17.51 -9.78
N HIS A 292 28.25 16.25 -9.75
CA HIS A 292 26.92 15.87 -9.31
C HIS A 292 26.75 16.24 -7.84
N LEU A 293 25.77 17.10 -7.56
CA LEU A 293 25.34 17.41 -6.21
C LEU A 293 24.29 16.37 -5.83
N ARG A 294 24.39 15.81 -4.62
CA ARG A 294 23.28 15.04 -4.05
C ARG A 294 22.69 15.78 -2.86
N VAL A 295 21.37 15.82 -2.81
CA VAL A 295 20.62 16.53 -1.78
C VAL A 295 19.53 15.61 -1.22
N ALA A 296 19.43 15.56 0.10
CA ALA A 296 18.29 14.98 0.78
C ALA A 296 17.32 16.08 1.24
N LEU A 297 16.06 15.96 0.85
CA LEU A 297 14.95 16.83 1.21
C LEU A 297 13.99 16.05 2.11
N PHE A 298 13.80 16.54 3.33
CA PHE A 298 12.89 15.99 4.33
C PHE A 298 11.66 16.89 4.39
N LEU A 299 10.47 16.30 4.29
CA LEU A 299 9.23 17.07 4.30
C LEU A 299 8.13 16.36 5.08
N SER A 300 7.18 17.17 5.52
CA SER A 300 5.84 16.75 5.93
C SER A 300 4.83 17.23 4.89
N LEU A 301 3.89 16.38 4.52
CA LEU A 301 2.83 16.65 3.57
C LEU A 301 1.47 16.46 4.24
N GLU A 302 0.71 17.55 4.44
CA GLU A 302 -0.66 17.46 4.93
C GLU A 302 -1.59 17.00 3.79
N LEU A 303 -2.26 15.87 3.95
CA LEU A 303 -2.99 15.22 2.85
C LEU A 303 -4.30 15.90 2.46
N PHE A 304 -4.90 16.71 3.33
CA PHE A 304 -6.20 17.34 3.07
C PHE A 304 -6.11 18.71 2.41
N THR A 305 -5.11 19.49 2.81
CA THR A 305 -4.86 20.84 2.30
C THR A 305 -3.82 20.82 1.19
N GLY A 306 -2.95 19.81 1.20
CA GLY A 306 -1.71 19.85 0.45
C GLY A 306 -0.68 20.82 1.05
N ALA A 307 -0.87 21.38 2.23
CA ALA A 307 0.21 22.15 2.82
C ALA A 307 1.44 21.23 2.98
N TYR A 308 2.58 21.63 2.41
CA TYR A 308 3.83 20.93 2.62
C TYR A 308 4.78 21.81 3.42
N HIS A 309 5.53 21.16 4.31
CA HIS A 309 6.53 21.80 5.13
C HIS A 309 7.88 21.14 4.88
N ILE A 310 8.83 21.94 4.42
CA ILE A 310 10.22 21.50 4.29
C ILE A 310 10.83 21.50 5.68
N ILE A 311 11.09 20.30 6.19
CA ILE A 311 11.68 20.10 7.52
C ILE A 311 13.18 20.36 7.45
N ARG A 312 13.84 19.83 6.41
CA ARG A 312 15.30 19.93 6.27
C ARG A 312 15.75 19.71 4.83
N VAL A 313 16.81 20.40 4.45
CA VAL A 313 17.55 20.16 3.21
C VAL A 313 19.01 19.93 3.56
N LEU A 314 19.59 18.81 3.10
CA LEU A 314 20.96 18.41 3.41
C LEU A 314 21.72 18.05 2.15
N LYS A 315 22.97 18.52 2.04
CA LYS A 315 23.92 17.94 1.09
C LYS A 315 24.34 16.57 1.60
N VAL A 316 24.34 15.56 0.72
CA VAL A 316 24.67 14.18 1.07
C VAL A 316 25.83 13.65 0.20
N PRO A 317 26.49 12.55 0.60
CA PRO A 317 27.64 12.02 -0.13
C PRO A 317 27.32 11.70 -1.59
N VAL A 318 28.19 12.13 -2.50
CA VAL A 318 28.05 11.90 -3.95
C VAL A 318 28.37 10.45 -4.33
N LYS A 319 29.19 9.76 -3.53
CA LYS A 319 29.54 8.35 -3.75
C LYS A 319 28.48 7.43 -3.15
N GLY A 320 28.26 6.28 -3.79
CA GLY A 320 27.34 5.23 -3.34
C GLY A 320 26.03 5.17 -4.13
N ASP A 321 25.26 4.13 -3.88
CA ASP A 321 23.92 3.95 -4.45
C ASP A 321 22.93 4.95 -3.81
N LEU A 322 22.15 5.63 -4.66
CA LEU A 322 21.22 6.68 -4.24
C LEU A 322 20.04 6.13 -3.41
N ARG A 323 19.57 4.91 -3.72
CA ARG A 323 18.48 4.21 -3.02
C ARG A 323 18.93 3.72 -1.65
N GLN A 324 20.14 3.17 -1.55
CA GLN A 324 20.72 2.78 -0.25
C GLN A 324 20.86 3.99 0.68
N LEU A 325 21.29 5.13 0.14
CA LEU A 325 21.39 6.38 0.88
C LEU A 325 20.02 6.87 1.35
N ALA A 326 19.01 6.86 0.48
CA ALA A 326 17.63 7.20 0.84
C ALA A 326 17.08 6.29 1.93
N GLN A 327 17.29 4.98 1.84
CA GLN A 327 16.84 4.03 2.86
C GLN A 327 17.51 4.28 4.22
N MET A 328 18.83 4.56 4.23
CA MET A 328 19.57 4.88 5.45
C MET A 328 19.06 6.17 6.11
N LEU A 329 18.82 7.21 5.32
CA LEU A 329 18.30 8.48 5.82
C LEU A 329 16.84 8.37 6.28
N ALA A 330 16.00 7.61 5.57
CA ALA A 330 14.62 7.33 5.96
C ALA A 330 14.56 6.61 7.32
N ARG A 331 15.40 5.59 7.54
CA ARG A 331 15.48 4.88 8.83
C ARG A 331 15.89 5.81 9.98
N ARG A 332 16.87 6.69 9.75
CA ARG A 332 17.29 7.69 10.75
C ARG A 332 16.17 8.67 11.07
N PHE A 333 15.49 9.17 10.04
CA PHE A 333 14.38 10.09 10.23
C PHE A 333 13.19 9.42 10.93
N LEU A 334 12.91 8.15 10.62
CA LEU A 334 11.90 7.37 11.34
C LEU A 334 12.23 7.24 12.83
N ALA A 335 13.49 6.99 13.19
CA ALA A 335 13.91 6.94 14.58
C ALA A 335 13.71 8.29 15.29
N ASP A 336 14.05 9.41 14.63
CA ASP A 336 13.82 10.76 15.15
C ASP A 336 12.31 11.08 15.31
N LEU A 337 11.48 10.63 14.36
CA LEU A 337 10.03 10.77 14.44
C LEU A 337 9.44 9.93 15.56
N ASN A 338 9.86 8.68 15.73
CA ASN A 338 9.34 7.80 16.80
C ASN A 338 9.68 8.33 18.20
N ALA A 339 10.77 9.09 18.34
CA ALA A 339 11.11 9.76 19.60
C ALA A 339 10.22 10.98 19.91
N ARG A 340 9.47 11.52 18.94
CA ARG A 340 8.75 12.80 19.06
C ARG A 340 7.25 12.68 18.79
N VAL A 341 6.85 11.76 17.93
CA VAL A 341 5.48 11.56 17.45
C VAL A 341 4.94 10.27 18.07
N PRO A 342 3.84 10.33 18.84
CA PRO A 342 3.27 9.17 19.53
C PRO A 342 3.05 7.99 18.60
N GLU A 343 3.29 6.77 19.07
CA GLU A 343 2.97 5.58 18.30
C GLU A 343 1.47 5.47 18.04
N GLU A 344 1.12 5.10 16.80
CA GLU A 344 -0.26 4.86 16.40
C GLU A 344 -0.42 3.38 16.11
N LYS A 345 -1.62 2.84 16.36
CA LYS A 345 -1.96 1.50 15.89
C LYS A 345 -1.84 1.47 14.37
N MET A 346 -0.92 0.67 13.87
CA MET A 346 -0.69 0.49 12.45
C MET A 346 -1.48 -0.70 11.93
N ALA A 347 -1.78 -0.66 10.63
CA ALA A 347 -2.28 -1.82 9.92
C ALA A 347 -1.23 -2.94 9.97
N MET A 348 -1.70 -4.19 10.07
CA MET A 348 -0.85 -5.36 9.95
C MET A 348 -0.59 -5.63 8.47
N ALA A 349 0.62 -6.09 8.13
CA ALA A 349 1.00 -6.46 6.77
C ALA A 349 1.68 -7.84 6.75
N TRP A 350 1.41 -8.61 5.71
CA TRP A 350 2.06 -9.89 5.42
C TRP A 350 2.53 -9.88 3.96
N THR A 351 3.70 -10.46 3.69
CA THR A 351 4.26 -10.53 2.34
C THR A 351 4.62 -11.97 1.96
N ASN A 352 4.61 -12.26 0.66
CA ASN A 352 5.06 -13.54 0.13
C ASN A 352 6.56 -13.57 -0.22
N GLU A 353 7.37 -12.61 0.25
CA GLU A 353 8.77 -12.50 -0.17
C GLU A 353 9.62 -13.72 0.18
N ALA A 354 9.44 -14.30 1.37
CA ALA A 354 10.14 -15.53 1.76
C ALA A 354 9.78 -16.68 0.80
N PHE A 355 8.50 -16.79 0.43
CA PHE A 355 8.05 -17.76 -0.56
C PHE A 355 8.69 -17.51 -1.94
N LEU A 356 8.80 -16.25 -2.39
CA LEU A 356 9.49 -15.92 -3.64
C LEU A 356 10.98 -16.30 -3.64
N ARG A 357 11.58 -16.44 -2.45
CA ARG A 357 12.96 -16.92 -2.26
C ARG A 357 13.06 -18.41 -1.95
N GLU A 358 11.94 -19.13 -2.02
CA GLU A 358 11.85 -20.56 -1.63
C GLU A 358 12.23 -20.82 -0.17
N GLU A 359 12.09 -19.81 0.69
CA GLU A 359 12.36 -19.88 2.13
C GLU A 359 11.06 -20.18 2.89
N SER A 360 11.11 -21.13 3.83
CA SER A 360 10.00 -21.39 4.75
C SER A 360 10.15 -20.56 6.03
N LEU A 361 9.02 -20.05 6.53
CA LEU A 361 8.96 -19.56 7.90
C LEU A 361 9.17 -20.75 8.85
N GLN A 362 10.13 -20.62 9.76
CA GLN A 362 10.53 -21.68 10.70
C GLN A 362 9.50 -21.81 11.83
N GLU A 363 9.01 -20.69 12.34
CA GLU A 363 8.07 -20.64 13.46
C GLU A 363 7.12 -19.45 13.31
N LEU A 364 5.85 -19.66 13.65
CA LEU A 364 4.79 -18.66 13.71
C LEU A 364 4.22 -18.61 15.12
N HIS A 365 4.54 -17.55 15.86
CA HIS A 365 4.00 -17.33 17.20
C HIS A 365 2.60 -16.72 17.13
N ASN A 366 1.68 -17.23 17.95
CA ASN A 366 0.40 -16.57 18.14
C ASN A 366 0.57 -15.36 19.10
N PRO A 367 0.07 -14.17 18.74
CA PRO A 367 0.27 -12.97 19.55
C PRO A 367 -0.56 -12.93 20.83
N LEU A 368 -1.66 -13.70 20.91
CA LEU A 368 -2.61 -13.65 22.03
C LEU A 368 -2.54 -14.92 22.90
N TYR A 369 -2.34 -16.06 22.27
CA TYR A 369 -2.34 -17.36 22.93
C TYR A 369 -0.92 -17.93 23.00
N PRO A 370 -0.56 -18.65 24.08
CA PRO A 370 0.81 -19.14 24.28
C PRO A 370 1.10 -20.41 23.46
N PHE A 371 0.97 -20.34 22.14
CA PHE A 371 1.33 -21.42 21.24
C PHE A 371 2.01 -20.90 19.96
N SER A 372 2.80 -21.78 19.34
CA SER A 372 3.47 -21.54 18.06
C SER A 372 3.16 -22.66 17.07
N ILE A 373 3.21 -22.34 15.78
CA ILE A 373 3.25 -23.33 14.70
C ILE A 373 4.69 -23.38 14.19
N SER A 374 5.37 -24.52 14.29
CA SER A 374 6.70 -24.73 13.71
C SER A 374 6.61 -25.54 12.42
N SER A 375 7.54 -25.28 11.49
CA SER A 375 7.71 -26.15 10.34
C SER A 375 8.31 -27.48 10.80
N SER A 376 7.60 -28.59 10.58
CA SER A 376 8.18 -29.92 10.72
C SER A 376 9.16 -30.16 9.58
N SER A 377 10.42 -30.42 9.91
CA SER A 377 11.47 -30.89 8.98
C SER A 377 11.07 -32.14 8.22
#